data_AF-A0A7S0U4T9-F1
#
_entry.id   AF-A0A7S0U4T9-F1
#
_cell.length_a   1.000
_cell.length_b   1.000
_cell.length_c   1.000
_cell.angle_alpha   90.00
_cell.angle_beta   90.00
_cell.angle_gamma   90.00
#
_symmetry.space_group_name_H-M   'P 1'
#
loop_
_entity.id
_entity.type
_entity.pdbx_description
1 polymer ?
#
loop_
_entity_poly.entity_id
_entity_poly.type
_entity_poly.pdbx_seq_one_letter_code
_entity_poly.pdbx_strand_id
1 'polypeptide(L)'
;MSLYLGLPIPPTVYQALTCTCGVPFDAAGHHRMSCPRANGSTLIRGHDRLLCSLLDLARSCNVGASSSPHAVPSHTGQKRADLVFTLVTKSGNQSKQLVGDVSIRHPVLGAPRAADAVGTWLPTSVEDRYKAKNSKHARAYEAKDLLFTPLVASTYGVLHPEFLRLLWILAGEHDGDLEPGEVREIAHTDPRHHVFFKLRARVTATAAYATAMRLVGVPGAVHPPPRPR
;
A
#
# COMPACT_ATOMS: atom_id res chain seq x y z
N MET A 1 -7.64 -18.51 -17.88
CA MET A 1 -6.50 -17.60 -17.61
C MET A 1 -6.46 -17.30 -16.13
N SER A 2 -5.37 -17.68 -15.46
CA SER A 2 -5.21 -17.55 -14.00
C SER A 2 -4.58 -16.19 -13.66
N LEU A 3 -5.10 -15.51 -12.63
CA LEU A 3 -4.36 -14.40 -12.02
C LEU A 3 -3.11 -14.97 -11.33
N TYR A 4 -2.00 -14.25 -11.40
CA TYR A 4 -0.69 -14.61 -10.83
C TYR A 4 -0.65 -14.72 -9.29
N LEU A 5 -1.81 -14.77 -8.62
CA LEU A 5 -2.00 -14.97 -7.18
C LEU A 5 -2.58 -16.36 -6.86
N GLY A 6 -2.70 -17.27 -7.84
CA GLY A 6 -3.17 -18.65 -7.62
C GLY A 6 -4.63 -18.79 -7.20
N LEU A 7 -5.36 -17.67 -7.13
CA LEU A 7 -6.79 -17.64 -6.85
C LEU A 7 -7.54 -17.51 -8.18
N PRO A 8 -8.62 -18.29 -8.39
CA PRO A 8 -9.49 -18.06 -9.53
C PRO A 8 -9.99 -16.61 -9.47
N ILE A 9 -9.97 -15.92 -10.61
CA ILE A 9 -10.72 -14.66 -10.76
C ILE A 9 -12.13 -15.02 -10.29
N PRO A 10 -12.67 -14.37 -9.23
CA PRO A 10 -14.03 -14.65 -8.81
C PRO A 10 -14.91 -14.53 -10.05
N PRO A 11 -15.72 -15.56 -10.39
CA PRO A 11 -16.60 -15.49 -11.54
C PRO A 11 -17.32 -14.19 -11.39
N THR A 12 -17.05 -13.34 -12.37
CA THR A 12 -17.37 -11.95 -12.36
C THR A 12 -18.81 -11.79 -11.90
N VAL A 13 -19.06 -11.07 -10.80
CA VAL A 13 -20.41 -10.56 -10.45
C VAL A 13 -21.02 -9.76 -11.63
N TYR A 14 -20.19 -9.45 -12.63
CA TYR A 14 -20.48 -8.78 -13.87
C TYR A 14 -21.28 -9.69 -14.82
N GLN A 15 -22.60 -9.68 -14.64
CA GLN A 15 -23.56 -9.90 -15.73
C GLN A 15 -23.46 -8.79 -16.80
N ALA A 16 -22.73 -7.70 -16.53
CA ALA A 16 -22.52 -6.57 -17.43
C ALA A 16 -21.19 -6.68 -18.19
N LEU A 17 -21.23 -6.57 -19.52
CA LEU A 17 -20.05 -6.59 -20.40
C LEU A 17 -19.28 -5.26 -20.41
N THR A 18 -19.86 -4.19 -19.86
CA THR A 18 -19.33 -2.83 -19.91
C THR A 18 -19.20 -2.21 -18.54
N CYS A 19 -18.17 -1.38 -18.40
CA CYS A 19 -17.92 -0.56 -17.22
C CYS A 19 -18.91 0.61 -17.14
N THR A 20 -19.09 1.19 -15.95
CA THR A 20 -19.90 2.40 -15.74
C THR A 20 -19.37 3.63 -16.49
N CYS A 21 -18.15 3.60 -17.02
CA CYS A 21 -17.63 4.63 -17.92
C CYS A 21 -17.92 4.37 -19.40
N GLY A 22 -18.65 3.29 -19.74
CA GLY A 22 -19.00 2.91 -21.11
C GLY A 22 -17.96 2.06 -21.85
N VAL A 23 -16.78 1.83 -21.26
CA VAL A 23 -15.72 1.00 -21.87
C VAL A 23 -15.96 -0.47 -21.55
N PRO A 24 -15.87 -1.40 -22.53
CA PRO A 24 -15.94 -2.84 -22.29
C PRO A 24 -14.89 -3.32 -21.28
N PHE A 25 -15.23 -4.32 -20.48
CA PHE A 25 -14.22 -4.95 -19.63
C PHE A 25 -13.27 -5.80 -20.47
N ASP A 26 -11.97 -5.64 -20.26
CA ASP A 26 -10.96 -6.54 -20.80
C ASP A 26 -10.93 -7.85 -19.99
N ALA A 27 -10.53 -8.95 -20.64
CA ALA A 27 -10.51 -10.28 -20.04
C ALA A 27 -9.64 -10.38 -18.77
N ALA A 28 -8.65 -9.50 -18.62
CA ALA A 28 -7.72 -9.48 -17.49
C ALA A 28 -8.11 -8.44 -16.41
N GLY A 29 -9.18 -7.67 -16.61
CA GLY A 29 -9.69 -6.68 -15.66
C GLY A 29 -8.80 -5.43 -15.46
N HIS A 30 -7.87 -5.14 -16.38
CA HIS A 30 -7.00 -3.96 -16.33
C HIS A 30 -7.78 -2.65 -16.30
N HIS A 31 -8.83 -2.55 -17.11
CA HIS A 31 -9.73 -1.42 -17.14
C HIS A 31 -10.39 -1.21 -15.78
N ARG A 32 -10.91 -2.28 -15.17
CA ARG A 32 -11.52 -2.20 -13.84
C ARG A 32 -10.51 -1.67 -12.82
N MET A 33 -9.29 -2.20 -12.81
CA MET A 33 -8.24 -1.78 -11.86
C MET A 33 -7.77 -0.34 -12.04
N SER A 34 -7.98 0.26 -13.22
CA SER A 34 -7.49 1.60 -13.55
C SER A 34 -8.59 2.67 -13.64
N CYS A 35 -9.85 2.29 -13.87
CA CYS A 35 -10.94 3.23 -14.15
C CYS A 35 -11.40 3.98 -12.89
N PRO A 36 -11.33 5.33 -12.87
CA PRO A 36 -11.78 6.12 -11.72
C PRO A 36 -13.29 6.00 -11.46
N ARG A 37 -14.11 5.88 -12.52
CA ARG A 37 -15.58 5.74 -12.39
C ARG A 37 -16.01 4.37 -11.86
N ALA A 38 -15.21 3.34 -12.13
CA ALA A 38 -15.47 1.98 -11.68
C ALA A 38 -15.03 1.75 -10.23
N ASN A 39 -13.92 2.40 -9.83
CA ASN A 39 -13.24 2.12 -8.57
C ASN A 39 -13.79 2.89 -7.38
N GLY A 40 -14.61 3.93 -7.59
CA GLY A 40 -15.35 4.69 -6.56
C GLY A 40 -14.93 4.45 -5.10
N SER A 41 -15.78 3.75 -4.35
CA SER A 41 -15.55 3.44 -2.93
C SER A 41 -14.52 2.32 -2.68
N THR A 42 -14.26 1.43 -3.63
CA THR A 42 -13.29 0.33 -3.46
C THR A 42 -11.85 0.83 -3.43
N LEU A 43 -11.55 1.92 -4.14
CA LEU A 43 -10.25 2.59 -4.07
C LEU A 43 -10.01 3.17 -2.69
N ILE A 44 -11.01 3.88 -2.14
CA ILE A 44 -10.95 4.49 -0.81
C ILE A 44 -10.80 3.40 0.25
N ARG A 45 -11.67 2.39 0.26
CA ARG A 45 -11.61 1.30 1.24
C ARG A 45 -10.33 0.48 1.17
N GLY A 46 -9.79 0.25 -0.03
CA GLY A 46 -8.50 -0.42 -0.21
C GLY A 46 -7.33 0.41 0.31
N HIS A 47 -7.38 1.72 0.13
CA HIS A 47 -6.41 2.66 0.68
C HIS A 47 -6.50 2.71 2.22
N ASP A 48 -7.69 2.92 2.78
CA ASP A 48 -7.94 2.92 4.23
C ASP A 48 -7.44 1.65 4.90
N ARG A 49 -7.64 0.49 4.27
CA ARG A 49 -7.21 -0.79 4.84
C ARG A 49 -5.70 -0.93 4.88
N LEU A 50 -5.00 -0.43 3.87
CA LEU A 50 -3.54 -0.34 3.89
C LEU A 50 -3.06 0.61 4.99
N LEU A 51 -3.75 1.74 5.21
CA LEU A 51 -3.46 2.64 6.33
C LEU A 51 -3.64 1.94 7.67
N CYS A 52 -4.79 1.30 7.93
CA CYS A 52 -5.02 0.55 9.16
C CYS A 52 -3.95 -0.51 9.37
N SER A 53 -3.59 -1.27 8.32
CA SER A 53 -2.52 -2.26 8.42
C SER A 53 -1.18 -1.62 8.80
N LEU A 54 -0.82 -0.47 8.24
CA LEU A 54 0.44 0.21 8.59
C LEU A 54 0.46 0.71 10.03
N LEU A 55 -0.68 1.21 10.55
CA LEU A 55 -0.81 1.61 11.95
C LEU A 55 -0.66 0.42 12.89
N ASP A 56 -1.29 -0.71 12.58
CA ASP A 56 -1.17 -1.94 13.37
C ASP A 56 0.26 -2.50 13.32
N LEU A 57 0.92 -2.43 12.16
CA LEU A 57 2.32 -2.82 12.02
C LEU A 57 3.26 -1.93 12.84
N ALA A 58 3.11 -0.61 12.76
CA ALA A 58 3.91 0.31 13.57
C ALA A 58 3.71 0.07 15.06
N ARG A 59 2.45 -0.14 15.51
CA ARG A 59 2.15 -0.50 16.89
C ARG A 59 2.84 -1.81 17.30
N SER A 60 2.84 -2.83 16.45
CA SER A 60 3.55 -4.09 16.74
C SER A 60 5.07 -3.95 16.83
N CYS A 61 5.63 -2.87 16.28
CA CYS A 61 7.05 -2.54 16.36
C CYS A 61 7.35 -1.46 17.42
N ASN A 62 6.42 -1.17 18.34
CA ASN A 62 6.54 -0.11 19.35
C ASN A 62 6.79 1.31 18.77
N VAL A 63 6.42 1.53 17.50
CA VAL A 63 6.55 2.82 16.83
C VAL A 63 5.23 3.57 16.91
N GLY A 64 5.28 4.81 17.40
CA GLY A 64 4.13 5.71 17.39
C GLY A 64 3.70 6.03 15.96
N ALA A 65 2.43 5.81 15.62
CA ALA A 65 1.89 6.15 14.31
C ALA A 65 0.45 6.65 14.41
N SER A 66 0.07 7.57 13.52
CA SER A 66 -1.29 8.09 13.46
C SER A 66 -1.70 8.50 12.04
N SER A 67 -2.97 8.29 11.71
CA SER A 67 -3.63 8.80 10.51
C SER A 67 -4.69 9.86 10.85
N SER A 68 -4.78 10.30 12.11
CA SER A 68 -5.75 11.31 12.53
C SER A 68 -5.46 12.65 11.88
N PRO A 69 -6.47 13.38 11.37
CA PRO A 69 -6.28 14.73 10.82
C PRO A 69 -5.64 15.73 11.79
N HIS A 70 -5.78 15.50 13.11
CA HIS A 70 -5.16 16.33 14.14
C HIS A 70 -3.70 15.99 14.38
N ALA A 71 -3.29 14.76 14.08
CA ALA A 71 -1.93 14.28 14.30
C ALA A 71 -1.06 14.44 13.05
N VAL A 72 -1.62 14.27 11.85
CA VAL A 72 -0.87 14.40 10.59
C VAL A 72 -0.71 15.89 10.24
N PRO A 73 0.52 16.42 10.20
CA PRO A 73 0.75 17.83 9.88
C PRO A 73 0.27 18.17 8.47
N SER A 74 -0.40 19.31 8.32
CA SER A 74 -0.71 19.86 6.99
C SER A 74 0.52 20.50 6.37
N HIS A 75 0.74 20.38 5.06
CA HIS A 75 1.89 20.99 4.36
C HIS A 75 1.53 22.22 3.53
N THR A 76 0.29 22.34 3.02
CA THR A 76 -0.17 23.52 2.27
C THR A 76 -1.66 23.73 2.48
N GLY A 77 -2.03 24.78 3.21
CA GLY A 77 -3.41 25.00 3.66
C GLY A 77 -3.89 23.79 4.49
N GLN A 78 -5.02 23.20 4.10
CA GLN A 78 -5.61 22.01 4.77
C GLN A 78 -5.14 20.67 4.17
N LYS A 79 -4.21 20.66 3.21
CA LYS A 79 -3.72 19.42 2.59
C LYS A 79 -2.77 18.68 3.53
N ARG A 80 -3.09 17.41 3.77
CA ARG A 80 -2.34 16.48 4.63
C ARG A 80 -1.94 15.26 3.81
N ALA A 81 -0.91 14.56 4.27
CA ALA A 81 -0.62 13.20 3.85
C ALA A 81 -1.52 12.23 4.63
N ASP A 82 -1.29 10.94 4.48
CA ASP A 82 -2.19 9.93 5.04
C ASP A 82 -1.83 9.54 6.49
N LEU A 83 -0.55 9.59 6.84
CA LEU A 83 -0.06 9.13 8.13
C LEU A 83 1.24 9.80 8.57
N VAL A 84 1.52 9.74 9.87
CA VAL A 84 2.77 10.17 10.49
C VAL A 84 3.30 9.05 11.38
N PHE A 85 4.60 8.79 11.33
CA PHE A 85 5.35 7.94 12.25
C PHE A 85 6.27 8.80 13.12
N THR A 86 6.39 8.43 14.39
CA THR A 86 7.36 8.99 15.32
C THR A 86 8.50 8.00 15.47
N LEU A 87 9.59 8.25 14.75
CA LEU A 87 10.78 7.40 14.76
C LEU A 87 11.76 7.91 15.83
N VAL A 88 12.18 7.05 16.74
CA VAL A 88 13.21 7.38 17.73
C VAL A 88 14.57 7.24 17.06
N THR A 89 15.43 8.26 17.17
CA THR A 89 16.79 8.14 16.66
C THR A 89 17.65 7.38 17.66
N LYS A 90 18.61 6.57 17.18
CA LYS A 90 19.56 5.80 18.02
C LYS A 90 20.35 6.63 19.04
N SER A 91 20.34 7.96 18.94
CA SER A 91 20.95 8.87 19.91
C SER A 91 20.09 9.17 21.14
N GLY A 92 18.95 8.47 21.32
CA GLY A 92 18.14 8.42 22.55
C GLY A 92 17.31 9.67 22.87
N ASN A 93 17.72 10.84 22.40
CA ASN A 93 17.14 12.12 22.83
C ASN A 93 16.39 12.89 21.74
N GLN A 94 16.29 12.36 20.51
CA GLN A 94 15.58 13.03 19.42
C GLN A 94 14.66 12.06 18.70
N SER A 95 13.38 12.44 18.59
CA SER A 95 12.42 11.76 17.70
C SER A 95 12.28 12.58 16.42
N LYS A 96 12.25 11.89 15.28
CA LYS A 96 11.93 12.51 13.98
C LYS A 96 10.56 12.04 13.52
N GLN A 97 9.77 12.97 13.00
CA GLN A 97 8.49 12.65 12.40
C GLN A 97 8.68 12.35 10.91
N LEU A 98 8.23 11.17 10.50
CA LEU A 98 8.15 10.76 9.11
C LEU A 98 6.69 10.76 8.65
N VAL A 99 6.39 11.60 7.68
CA VAL A 99 5.07 11.71 7.07
C VAL A 99 4.99 10.79 5.85
N GLY A 100 4.03 9.88 5.85
CA GLY A 100 3.79 8.90 4.79
C GLY A 100 2.55 9.23 3.96
N ASP A 101 2.66 9.09 2.63
CA ASP A 101 1.54 9.27 1.71
C ASP A 101 1.36 8.02 0.83
N VAL A 102 0.29 7.26 1.09
CA VAL A 102 0.08 5.91 0.57
C VAL A 102 -0.51 5.94 -0.83
N SER A 103 -0.11 4.99 -1.67
CA SER A 103 -0.69 4.82 -3.00
C SER A 103 -0.62 3.37 -3.45
N ILE A 104 -1.72 2.86 -4.03
CA ILE A 104 -1.76 1.54 -4.67
C ILE A 104 -1.97 1.74 -6.18
N ARG A 105 -0.95 1.44 -6.98
CA ARG A 105 -0.92 1.66 -8.43
C ARG A 105 -1.08 0.36 -9.21
N HIS A 106 -1.91 0.36 -10.24
CA HIS A 106 -1.96 -0.75 -11.19
C HIS A 106 -0.86 -0.55 -12.26
N PRO A 107 0.07 -1.51 -12.45
CA PRO A 107 1.21 -1.37 -13.35
C PRO A 107 0.92 -1.81 -14.79
N VAL A 108 -0.35 -1.86 -15.18
CA VAL A 108 -0.78 -2.18 -16.54
C VAL A 108 -1.77 -1.12 -17.00
N LEU A 109 -1.67 -0.73 -18.27
CA LEU A 109 -2.55 0.27 -18.85
C LEU A 109 -3.96 -0.31 -19.03
N GLY A 110 -4.94 0.19 -18.27
CA GLY A 110 -6.33 -0.27 -18.35
C GLY A 110 -7.31 0.69 -19.03
N ALA A 111 -6.93 1.95 -19.22
CA ALA A 111 -7.79 2.97 -19.83
C ALA A 111 -7.01 3.83 -20.83
N PRO A 112 -6.45 3.22 -21.89
CA PRO A 112 -5.79 3.98 -22.94
C PRO A 112 -6.81 4.82 -23.73
N ARG A 113 -6.31 5.88 -24.38
CA ARG A 113 -7.09 6.64 -25.38
C ARG A 113 -7.32 5.85 -26.67
N ALA A 114 -6.44 4.88 -26.95
CA ALA A 114 -6.53 3.97 -28.08
C ALA A 114 -6.75 2.54 -27.56
N ALA A 115 -7.76 1.83 -28.08
CA ALA A 115 -8.21 0.54 -27.53
C ALA A 115 -7.15 -0.58 -27.59
N ASP A 116 -6.16 -0.46 -28.48
CA ASP A 116 -5.06 -1.39 -28.70
C ASP A 116 -3.99 -1.38 -27.60
N ALA A 117 -3.94 -0.34 -26.77
CA ALA A 117 -2.94 -0.22 -25.71
C ALA A 117 -3.41 -0.77 -24.34
N VAL A 118 -4.59 -1.39 -24.26
CA VAL A 118 -5.05 -2.05 -23.02
C VAL A 118 -4.19 -3.29 -22.77
N GLY A 119 -3.71 -3.47 -21.55
CA GLY A 119 -2.85 -4.60 -21.20
C GLY A 119 -1.36 -4.31 -21.33
N THR A 120 -0.96 -3.12 -21.80
CA THR A 120 0.45 -2.73 -21.88
C THR A 120 1.08 -2.61 -20.49
N TRP A 121 2.16 -3.37 -20.26
CA TRP A 121 2.94 -3.32 -19.03
C TRP A 121 3.64 -1.96 -18.86
N LEU A 122 3.58 -1.40 -17.66
CA LEU A 122 4.19 -0.12 -17.29
C LEU A 122 5.27 -0.35 -16.22
N PRO A 123 6.51 -0.69 -16.61
CA PRO A 123 7.57 -1.11 -15.68
C PRO A 123 7.93 -0.02 -14.65
N THR A 124 7.82 1.25 -15.04
CA THR A 124 8.15 2.40 -14.19
C THR A 124 6.96 2.91 -13.38
N SER A 125 5.77 2.30 -13.51
CA SER A 125 4.53 2.87 -12.93
C SER A 125 4.56 3.13 -11.42
N VAL A 126 5.27 2.29 -10.65
CA VAL A 126 5.47 2.48 -9.21
C VAL A 126 6.43 3.64 -8.93
N GLU A 127 7.54 3.70 -9.67
CA GLU A 127 8.55 4.76 -9.60
C GLU A 127 7.97 6.12 -10.01
N ASP A 128 7.25 6.18 -11.12
CA ASP A 128 6.62 7.39 -11.63
C ASP A 128 5.61 7.94 -10.64
N ARG A 129 4.85 7.05 -9.97
CA ARG A 129 3.91 7.44 -8.91
C ARG A 129 4.63 7.96 -7.68
N TYR A 130 5.75 7.35 -7.29
CA TYR A 130 6.58 7.83 -6.20
C TYR A 130 7.11 9.24 -6.52
N LYS A 131 7.76 9.44 -7.67
CA LYS A 131 8.28 10.74 -8.11
C LYS A 131 7.20 11.81 -8.15
N ALA A 132 6.03 11.50 -8.71
CA ALA A 132 4.91 12.44 -8.79
C ALA A 132 4.44 12.92 -7.40
N LYS A 133 4.37 12.02 -6.40
CA LYS A 133 4.02 12.40 -5.02
C LYS A 133 5.16 13.16 -4.35
N ASN A 134 6.40 12.74 -4.55
CA ASN A 134 7.58 13.38 -3.99
C ASN A 134 7.71 14.85 -4.46
N SER A 135 7.68 15.09 -5.78
CA SER A 135 7.75 16.44 -6.36
C SER A 135 6.61 17.36 -5.89
N LYS A 136 5.45 16.78 -5.55
CA LYS A 136 4.27 17.55 -5.11
C LYS A 136 4.31 17.94 -3.64
N HIS A 137 4.92 17.12 -2.78
CA HIS A 137 4.74 17.22 -1.32
C HIS A 137 6.04 17.39 -0.53
N ALA A 138 7.17 16.88 -1.01
CA ALA A 138 8.41 16.78 -0.22
C ALA A 138 8.90 18.13 0.31
N ARG A 139 9.07 19.11 -0.58
CA ARG A 139 9.56 20.45 -0.22
C ARG A 139 8.68 21.16 0.82
N ALA A 140 7.37 20.92 0.78
CA ALA A 140 6.42 21.56 1.69
C ALA A 140 6.48 20.96 3.11
N TYR A 141 6.83 19.67 3.23
CA TYR A 141 7.10 19.04 4.53
C TYR A 141 8.50 19.36 5.04
N GLU A 142 9.50 19.39 4.16
CA GLU A 142 10.88 19.77 4.50
C GLU A 142 10.96 21.18 5.08
N ALA A 143 10.21 22.14 4.52
CA ALA A 143 10.10 23.50 5.06
C ALA A 143 9.53 23.58 6.50
N LYS A 144 9.02 22.45 7.03
CA LYS A 144 8.48 22.30 8.39
C LYS A 144 9.34 21.37 9.25
N ASP A 145 10.55 21.04 8.81
CA ASP A 145 11.46 20.09 9.47
C ASP A 145 10.86 18.68 9.63
N LEU A 146 10.01 18.28 8.66
CA LEU A 146 9.38 16.96 8.63
C LEU A 146 9.95 16.13 7.48
N LEU A 147 10.25 14.86 7.77
CA LEU A 147 10.60 13.90 6.72
C LEU A 147 9.33 13.50 5.96
N PHE A 148 9.42 13.34 4.65
CA PHE A 148 8.31 12.91 3.81
C PHE A 148 8.72 11.74 2.93
N THR A 149 7.87 10.72 2.82
CA THR A 149 8.07 9.62 1.87
C THR A 149 6.75 9.11 1.28
N PRO A 150 6.61 9.05 -0.05
CA PRO A 150 5.53 8.32 -0.69
C PRO A 150 5.65 6.80 -0.46
N LEU A 151 4.58 6.19 0.03
CA LEU A 151 4.51 4.74 0.28
C LEU A 151 3.70 4.08 -0.84
N VAL A 152 4.40 3.72 -1.92
CA VAL A 152 3.78 3.21 -3.15
C VAL A 152 3.87 1.69 -3.24
N ALA A 153 2.72 1.04 -3.37
CA ALA A 153 2.58 -0.37 -3.68
C ALA A 153 1.93 -0.56 -5.06
N SER A 154 2.21 -1.67 -5.71
CA SER A 154 1.50 -2.09 -6.91
C SER A 154 0.34 -3.04 -6.57
N THR A 155 -0.62 -3.16 -7.47
CA THR A 155 -1.69 -4.17 -7.35
C THR A 155 -1.17 -5.61 -7.42
N TYR A 156 0.07 -5.82 -7.86
CA TYR A 156 0.77 -7.10 -7.89
C TYR A 156 1.70 -7.31 -6.68
N GLY A 157 1.63 -6.44 -5.66
CA GLY A 157 2.42 -6.59 -4.43
C GLY A 157 3.87 -6.13 -4.56
N VAL A 158 4.25 -5.46 -5.66
CA VAL A 158 5.56 -4.82 -5.76
C VAL A 158 5.54 -3.55 -4.93
N LEU A 159 6.50 -3.40 -4.01
CA LEU A 159 6.65 -2.20 -3.17
C LEU A 159 7.80 -1.35 -3.68
N HIS A 160 7.64 -0.03 -3.64
CA HIS A 160 8.73 0.90 -3.93
C HIS A 160 9.89 0.73 -2.92
N PRO A 161 11.17 0.91 -3.32
CA PRO A 161 12.32 0.77 -2.42
C PRO A 161 12.21 1.57 -1.11
N GLU A 162 11.71 2.81 -1.16
CA GLU A 162 11.53 3.62 0.06
C GLU A 162 10.43 3.09 0.99
N PHE A 163 9.42 2.40 0.46
CA PHE A 163 8.45 1.69 1.29
C PHE A 163 9.15 0.51 1.99
N LEU A 164 9.97 -0.25 1.27
CA LEU A 164 10.78 -1.32 1.88
C LEU A 164 11.75 -0.77 2.93
N ARG A 165 12.37 0.39 2.68
CA ARG A 165 13.26 1.07 3.62
C ARG A 165 12.53 1.43 4.92
N LEU A 166 11.30 1.94 4.85
CA LEU A 166 10.47 2.17 6.02
C LEU A 166 10.21 0.87 6.79
N LEU A 167 9.79 -0.20 6.11
CA LEU A 167 9.54 -1.49 6.77
C LEU A 167 10.80 -2.04 7.44
N TRP A 168 11.97 -1.84 6.82
CA TRP A 168 13.25 -2.20 7.41
C TRP A 168 13.57 -1.39 8.67
N ILE A 169 13.26 -0.09 8.68
CA ILE A 169 13.39 0.77 9.87
C ILE A 169 12.46 0.27 10.97
N LEU A 170 11.16 0.09 10.68
CA LEU A 170 10.19 -0.42 11.67
C LEU A 170 10.61 -1.77 12.25
N ALA A 171 11.13 -2.68 11.43
CA ALA A 171 11.63 -3.96 11.89
C ALA A 171 12.82 -3.84 12.86
N GLY A 172 13.60 -2.77 12.78
CA GLY A 172 14.71 -2.51 13.70
C GLY A 172 14.28 -1.91 15.05
N GLU A 173 13.07 -1.34 15.13
CA GLU A 173 12.48 -0.81 16.37
C GLU A 173 11.70 -1.89 17.14
N HIS A 174 11.50 -3.06 16.54
CA HIS A 174 10.81 -4.19 17.17
C HIS A 174 11.67 -4.77 18.30
N ASP A 175 11.24 -4.55 19.53
CA ASP A 175 11.92 -5.00 20.77
C ASP A 175 11.39 -6.35 21.30
N GLY A 176 10.43 -6.96 20.59
CA GLY A 176 9.84 -8.25 20.97
C GLY A 176 10.62 -9.45 20.46
N ASP A 177 10.64 -10.53 21.25
CA ASP A 177 10.92 -11.86 20.73
C ASP A 177 9.84 -12.30 19.74
N LEU A 178 10.16 -13.27 18.88
CA LEU A 178 9.17 -13.89 18.01
C LEU A 178 8.17 -14.69 18.84
N GLU A 179 6.89 -14.58 18.49
CA GLU A 179 5.83 -15.28 19.22
C GLU A 179 5.97 -16.82 19.04
N PRO A 180 5.53 -17.63 20.03
CA PRO A 180 5.52 -19.09 19.90
C PRO A 180 4.73 -19.54 18.65
N GLY A 181 5.40 -20.26 17.74
CA GLY A 181 4.80 -20.73 16.47
C GLY A 181 5.21 -19.93 15.23
N GLU A 182 5.97 -18.83 15.39
CA GLU A 182 6.54 -18.12 14.24
C GLU A 182 7.74 -18.89 13.66
N VAL A 183 7.61 -19.29 12.39
CA VAL A 183 8.63 -20.09 11.70
C VAL A 183 9.86 -19.24 11.40
N ARG A 184 10.96 -19.50 12.10
CA ARG A 184 12.27 -18.97 11.71
C ARG A 184 12.71 -19.65 10.42
N GLU A 185 12.99 -18.89 9.37
CA GLU A 185 13.86 -19.41 8.32
C GLU A 185 15.22 -19.68 8.96
N ILE A 186 15.68 -20.93 8.86
CA ILE A 186 16.90 -21.46 9.49
C ILE A 186 18.17 -20.66 9.09
N ALA A 187 18.08 -19.83 8.04
CA ALA A 187 19.19 -19.09 7.46
C ALA A 187 19.45 -17.68 8.03
N HIS A 188 18.51 -17.07 8.77
CA HIS A 188 18.67 -15.69 9.25
C HIS A 188 18.86 -15.63 10.77
N THR A 189 20.08 -15.31 11.20
CA THR A 189 20.43 -15.11 12.62
C THR A 189 19.94 -13.79 13.19
N ASP A 190 19.67 -12.79 12.34
CA ASP A 190 19.18 -11.47 12.77
C ASP A 190 17.64 -11.45 12.80
N PRO A 191 17.00 -11.28 13.98
CA PRO A 191 15.55 -11.23 14.13
C PRO A 191 14.89 -10.13 13.29
N ARG A 192 15.62 -9.06 12.95
CA ARG A 192 15.14 -7.99 12.09
C ARG A 192 14.72 -8.49 10.71
N HIS A 193 15.43 -9.45 10.13
CA HIS A 193 15.07 -10.00 8.82
C HIS A 193 13.71 -10.67 8.87
N HIS A 194 13.46 -11.48 9.90
CA HIS A 194 12.19 -12.17 10.07
C HIS A 194 11.04 -11.17 10.24
N VAL A 195 11.21 -10.18 11.12
CA VAL A 195 10.22 -9.11 11.31
C VAL A 195 10.00 -8.36 10.00
N PHE A 196 11.05 -7.98 9.27
CA PHE A 196 10.94 -7.30 7.98
C PHE A 196 10.11 -8.10 6.97
N PHE A 197 10.37 -9.40 6.81
CA PHE A 197 9.60 -10.24 5.90
C PHE A 197 8.13 -10.38 6.33
N LYS A 198 7.86 -10.47 7.64
CA LYS A 198 6.50 -10.45 8.21
C LYS A 198 5.78 -9.13 7.90
N LEU A 199 6.43 -8.00 8.11
CA LEU A 199 5.90 -6.67 7.78
C LEU A 199 5.60 -6.55 6.28
N ARG A 200 6.57 -6.93 5.44
CA ARG A 200 6.43 -6.94 3.99
C ARG A 200 5.25 -7.79 3.54
N ALA A 201 5.14 -9.03 4.04
CA ALA A 201 4.06 -9.95 3.70
C ALA A 201 2.68 -9.38 4.08
N ARG A 202 2.55 -8.75 5.25
CA ARG A 202 1.29 -8.10 5.67
C ARG A 202 0.90 -6.92 4.77
N VAL A 203 1.86 -6.09 4.38
CA VAL A 203 1.62 -4.97 3.44
C VAL A 203 1.20 -5.50 2.06
N THR A 204 1.91 -6.49 1.52
CA THR A 204 1.59 -7.04 0.19
C THR A 204 0.26 -7.80 0.18
N ALA A 205 -0.07 -8.54 1.26
CA ALA A 205 -1.38 -9.16 1.43
C ALA A 205 -2.51 -8.13 1.46
N THR A 206 -2.30 -6.99 2.13
CA THR A 206 -3.28 -5.90 2.16
C THR A 206 -3.43 -5.22 0.79
N ALA A 207 -2.33 -5.04 0.06
CA ALA A 207 -2.38 -4.55 -1.32
C ALA A 207 -3.12 -5.53 -2.25
N ALA A 208 -2.89 -6.83 -2.11
CA ALA A 208 -3.60 -7.87 -2.87
C ALA A 208 -5.11 -7.87 -2.54
N TYR A 209 -5.46 -7.72 -1.27
CA TYR A 209 -6.85 -7.58 -0.83
C TYR A 209 -7.50 -6.33 -1.44
N ALA A 210 -6.80 -5.19 -1.45
CA ALA A 210 -7.28 -3.98 -2.12
C ALA A 210 -7.46 -4.16 -3.64
N THR A 211 -6.56 -4.91 -4.29
CA THR A 211 -6.71 -5.30 -5.70
C THR A 211 -7.96 -6.14 -5.91
N ALA A 212 -8.18 -7.15 -5.07
CA ALA A 212 -9.36 -8.02 -5.14
C ALA A 212 -10.66 -7.22 -4.98
N MET A 213 -10.73 -6.28 -4.04
CA MET A 213 -11.89 -5.38 -3.90
C MET A 213 -12.17 -4.56 -5.17
N ARG A 214 -11.13 -4.09 -5.85
CA ARG A 214 -11.29 -3.35 -7.12
C ARG A 214 -11.82 -4.27 -8.23
N LEU A 215 -11.25 -5.46 -8.34
CA LEU A 215 -11.63 -6.47 -9.32
C LEU A 215 -13.06 -6.97 -9.12
N VAL A 216 -13.49 -7.22 -7.89
CA VAL A 216 -14.87 -7.68 -7.58
C VAL A 216 -15.86 -6.51 -7.58
N GLY A 217 -15.37 -5.29 -7.33
CA GLY A 217 -16.21 -4.10 -7.26
C GLY A 217 -17.00 -3.96 -5.98
N VAL A 218 -16.72 -4.79 -4.98
CA VAL A 218 -17.40 -4.76 -3.68
C VAL A 218 -16.44 -4.30 -2.60
N PRO A 219 -16.75 -3.20 -1.88
CA PRO A 219 -15.86 -2.62 -0.86
C PRO A 219 -15.66 -3.46 0.41
N GLY A 220 -16.28 -4.64 0.54
CA GLY A 220 -16.23 -5.47 1.75
C GLY A 220 -16.15 -6.99 1.53
N ALA A 221 -16.01 -7.48 0.29
CA ALA A 221 -16.26 -8.90 -0.03
C ALA A 221 -15.05 -9.86 0.05
N VAL A 222 -13.98 -9.52 0.75
CA VAL A 222 -12.91 -10.49 0.99
C VAL A 222 -12.80 -10.62 2.51
N HIS A 223 -12.86 -11.81 3.07
CA HIS A 223 -12.75 -11.93 4.53
C HIS A 223 -11.41 -11.34 4.99
N PRO A 224 -11.35 -10.60 6.13
CA PRO A 224 -10.05 -10.32 6.74
C PRO A 224 -9.28 -11.64 6.88
N PRO A 225 -7.96 -11.66 6.60
CA PRO A 225 -7.16 -12.80 6.98
C PRO A 225 -7.41 -13.06 8.47
N PRO A 226 -7.60 -14.32 8.89
CA PRO A 226 -7.81 -14.62 10.30
C PRO A 226 -6.71 -13.96 11.11
N ARG A 227 -7.10 -13.26 12.19
CA ARG A 227 -6.11 -12.72 13.12
C ARG A 227 -5.30 -13.92 13.63
N PRO A 228 -3.96 -13.90 13.57
CA PRO A 228 -3.18 -14.90 14.27
C PRO A 228 -3.56 -14.81 15.75
N ARG A 229 -3.95 -15.97 16.30
CA ARG A 229 -4.08 -16.15 17.74
C ARG A 229 -2.70 -16.19 18.36
#